data_AF-A0AAN9ULA9-F1
#
_entry.id   AF-A0AAN9ULA9-F1
#
_cell.length_a   1.000
_cell.length_b   1.000
_cell.length_c   1.000
_cell.angle_alpha   90.00
_cell.angle_beta   90.00
_cell.angle_gamma   90.00
#
_symmetry.space_group_name_H-M   'P 1'
#
loop_
_entity.id
_entity.type
_entity.pdbx_description
1 polymer ?
#
loop_
_entity_poly.entity_id
_entity_poly.type
_entity_poly.pdbx_seq_one_letter_code
_entity_poly.pdbx_strand_id
1 'polypeptide(L)'
;MNGLLTGLQIYCEADADTCLSRRILRDVEYRGRSVEGVIKQWFMWVKPNFEKRSNKSRQYVDPQRKNADMVAQSIEQMLLEKSRHHRAALLQLELQAQSEPLSKKVVILEPTPQLKAMNTIIRDFDTSSEDFIFYFDRLATLIIEQAMNNVRFTSATVHTPAGYEYHGLSPDGEVSAVVLLRGGAALETGLKRVIPDCKSGRVLIQSSIQTGEPELHYSRLPRDIEKHESVLLLDAQMSSGGSALMAVQVLIDHGVAQDRIVLATYSAGRMGLHRLTSVFPDMTVVVCNMVPDIEDRWVEKRYFRC
;
A
#
# COMPACT_ATOMS: atom_id res chain seq x y z
N MET A 1 -10.20 31.97 2.90
CA MET A 1 -9.60 32.50 4.14
C MET A 1 -8.09 32.44 3.99
N ASN A 2 -7.49 33.53 3.51
CA ASN A 2 -6.04 33.65 3.38
C ASN A 2 -5.49 34.36 4.62
N GLY A 3 -4.49 33.75 5.24
CA GLY A 3 -3.66 34.38 6.28
C GLY A 3 -3.71 33.64 7.59
N LEU A 4 -2.72 32.77 7.84
CA LEU A 4 -2.23 32.45 9.21
C LEU A 4 -0.98 31.53 9.26
N LEU A 5 -0.33 31.16 8.15
CA LEU A 5 0.80 30.21 8.18
C LEU A 5 2.16 30.76 7.67
N THR A 6 2.40 32.07 7.67
CA THR A 6 3.66 32.66 7.21
C THR A 6 4.63 33.06 8.34
N GLY A 7 4.68 32.29 9.43
CA GLY A 7 5.52 32.66 10.58
C GLY A 7 5.97 31.53 11.50
N LEU A 8 5.95 30.27 11.07
CA LEU A 8 6.41 29.16 11.90
C LEU A 8 7.94 29.03 11.81
N GLN A 9 8.68 29.69 12.72
CA GLN A 9 10.09 29.35 12.96
C GLN A 9 10.14 28.16 13.94
N ILE A 10 10.44 26.97 13.42
CA ILE A 10 10.65 25.77 14.23
C ILE A 10 12.03 25.87 14.88
N TYR A 11 12.05 26.09 16.20
CA TYR A 11 13.26 26.00 17.00
C TYR A 11 13.43 24.56 17.49
N CYS A 12 14.33 23.81 16.86
CA CYS A 12 14.83 22.55 17.44
C CYS A 12 15.87 22.88 18.51
N GLU A 13 15.49 22.77 19.79
CA GLU A 13 16.47 22.84 20.89
C GLU A 13 17.40 21.63 20.82
N ALA A 14 18.70 21.86 20.64
CA ALA A 14 19.72 20.85 20.85
C ALA A 14 20.13 20.85 22.33
N ASP A 15 20.42 19.67 22.88
CA ASP A 15 20.82 19.53 24.27
C ASP A 15 22.05 20.40 24.61
N ALA A 16 22.11 20.90 25.85
CA ALA A 16 23.16 21.81 26.30
C ALA A 16 24.56 21.20 26.17
N ASP A 17 24.69 19.89 26.33
CA ASP A 17 25.96 19.18 26.22
C ASP A 17 26.39 19.03 24.75
N THR A 18 25.42 18.89 23.84
CA THR A 18 25.66 18.93 22.40
C THR A 18 26.15 20.32 21.96
N CYS A 19 25.55 21.37 22.52
CA CYS A 19 25.95 22.75 22.26
C CYS A 19 27.35 23.06 22.81
N LEU A 20 27.68 22.57 24.00
CA LEU A 20 29.02 22.69 24.59
C LEU A 20 30.06 21.97 23.73
N SER A 21 29.78 20.74 23.31
CA SER A 21 30.69 19.92 22.50
C SER A 21 31.04 20.62 21.17
N ARG A 22 30.04 21.13 20.45
CA ARG A 22 30.25 21.89 19.21
C ARG A 22 31.05 23.17 19.45
N ARG A 23 30.83 23.82 20.60
CA ARG A 23 31.54 25.06 20.95
C ARG A 23 33.00 24.81 21.31
N ILE A 24 33.30 23.74 22.05
CA ILE A 24 34.68 23.37 22.36
C ILE A 24 35.45 23.14 21.07
N LEU A 25 34.92 22.30 20.16
CA LEU A 25 35.54 22.05 18.87
C LEU A 25 35.79 23.35 18.09
N ARG A 26 34.76 24.19 17.95
CA ARG A 26 34.88 25.46 17.21
C ARG A 26 35.85 26.45 17.85
N ASP A 27 35.76 26.68 19.17
CA ASP A 27 36.52 27.74 19.84
C ASP A 27 37.99 27.34 20.07
N VAL A 28 38.29 26.04 20.15
CA VAL A 28 39.67 25.53 20.18
C VAL A 28 40.29 25.60 18.80
N GLU A 29 39.61 25.09 17.77
CA GLU A 29 40.14 24.99 16.41
C GLU A 29 40.24 26.34 15.70
N TYR A 30 39.18 27.17 15.74
CA TYR A 30 39.13 28.41 14.96
C TYR A 30 39.58 29.65 15.74
N ARG A 31 39.63 29.59 17.09
CA ARG A 31 39.91 30.75 17.93
C ARG A 31 41.10 30.54 18.87
N GLY A 32 41.78 29.41 18.79
CA GLY A 32 43.00 29.11 19.56
C GLY A 32 42.82 29.14 21.07
N ARG A 33 41.61 28.90 21.58
CA ARG A 33 41.32 28.93 23.02
C ARG A 33 41.67 27.60 23.67
N SER A 34 42.09 27.62 24.94
CA SER A 34 42.23 26.40 25.72
C SER A 34 40.87 25.80 26.07
N VAL A 35 40.80 24.47 26.13
CA VAL A 35 39.57 23.72 26.47
C VAL A 35 39.01 24.17 27.81
N GLU A 36 39.86 24.32 28.83
CA GLU A 36 39.46 24.79 30.16
C GLU A 36 38.91 26.22 30.15
N GLY A 37 39.48 27.10 29.32
CA GLY A 37 38.97 28.45 29.15
C GLY A 37 37.56 28.47 28.54
N VAL A 38 37.29 27.61 27.56
CA VAL A 38 35.97 27.48 26.92
C VAL A 38 34.95 26.90 27.91
N ILE A 39 35.32 25.85 28.65
CA ILE A 39 34.46 25.23 29.67
C ILE A 39 34.14 26.24 30.77
N LYS A 40 35.14 26.95 31.30
CA LYS A 40 34.95 27.95 32.35
C LYS A 40 34.03 29.08 31.89
N GLN A 41 34.21 29.59 30.67
CA GLN A 41 33.31 30.60 30.11
C GLN A 41 31.88 30.06 29.92
N TRP A 42 31.74 28.81 29.48
CA TRP A 42 30.44 28.19 29.26
C TRP A 42 29.63 28.11 30.55
N PHE A 43 30.21 27.55 31.62
CA PHE A 43 29.51 27.38 32.89
C PHE A 43 29.31 28.70 33.65
N MET A 44 30.23 29.67 33.53
CA MET A 44 30.04 30.96 34.21
C MET A 44 29.03 31.88 33.53
N TRP A 45 29.00 31.90 32.19
CA TRP A 45 28.28 32.96 31.48
C TRP A 45 27.29 32.46 30.43
N VAL A 46 27.58 31.36 29.75
CA VAL A 46 26.79 30.96 28.58
C VAL A 46 25.61 30.09 28.99
N LYS A 47 25.87 29.02 29.74
CA LYS A 47 24.85 28.10 30.23
C LYS A 47 23.84 28.83 31.15
N PRO A 48 24.26 29.64 32.14
CA PRO A 48 23.30 30.35 32.99
C PRO A 48 22.46 31.38 32.23
N ASN A 49 23.03 32.09 31.25
CA ASN A 49 22.26 33.05 30.44
C ASN A 49 21.32 32.36 29.45
N PHE A 50 21.74 31.23 28.87
CA PHE A 50 20.90 30.39 28.02
C PHE A 50 19.73 29.80 28.81
N GLU A 51 19.99 29.22 29.98
CA GLU A 51 18.98 28.66 30.87
C GLU A 51 18.04 29.75 31.41
N LYS A 52 18.54 30.95 31.73
CA LYS A 52 17.71 32.08 32.16
C LYS A 52 16.81 32.61 31.04
N ARG A 53 17.26 32.58 29.78
CA ARG A 53 16.43 32.88 28.60
C ARG A 53 15.43 31.77 28.29
N SER A 54 15.84 30.51 28.37
CA SER A 54 14.99 29.34 28.17
C SER A 54 13.91 29.27 29.26
N ASN A 55 14.23 29.52 30.53
CA ASN A 55 13.25 29.53 31.62
C ASN A 55 12.24 30.68 31.54
N LYS A 56 12.66 31.88 31.09
CA LYS A 56 11.72 32.97 30.77
C LYS A 56 10.80 32.64 29.59
N SER A 57 11.31 31.88 28.62
CA SER A 57 10.51 31.40 27.48
C SER A 57 9.58 30.25 27.91
N ARG A 58 10.00 29.39 28.84
CA ARG A 58 9.21 28.29 29.43
C ARG A 58 7.99 28.78 30.22
N GLN A 59 8.09 29.92 30.91
CA GLN A 59 6.93 30.56 31.57
C GLN A 59 5.84 31.02 30.59
N TYR A 60 6.17 31.21 29.31
CA TYR A 60 5.23 31.52 28.23
C TYR A 60 4.81 30.29 27.41
N VAL A 61 5.36 29.09 27.71
CA VAL A 61 5.23 27.88 26.89
C VAL A 61 4.36 26.78 27.53
N ASP A 62 3.64 27.06 28.63
CA ASP A 62 2.50 26.22 29.02
C ASP A 62 1.13 26.63 28.40
N PRO A 63 1.08 26.84 27.07
CA PRO A 63 -0.13 26.54 26.28
C PRO A 63 0.03 25.34 25.31
N GLN A 64 1.22 24.76 25.18
CA GLN A 64 1.52 23.83 24.07
C GLN A 64 0.92 22.42 24.20
N ARG A 65 0.62 21.90 25.40
CA ARG A 65 -0.12 20.63 25.52
C ARG A 65 -1.58 20.76 25.05
N LYS A 66 -2.27 21.82 25.47
CA LYS A 66 -3.66 22.09 25.04
C LYS A 66 -3.77 22.42 23.55
N ASN A 67 -2.77 23.10 22.98
CA ASN A 67 -2.77 23.42 21.55
C ASN A 67 -2.40 22.22 20.67
N ALA A 68 -1.50 21.34 21.11
CA ALA A 68 -1.24 20.10 20.39
C ALA A 68 -2.49 19.20 20.37
N ASP A 69 -3.20 19.09 21.49
CA ASP A 69 -4.46 18.35 21.57
C ASP A 69 -5.56 18.99 20.72
N MET A 70 -5.71 20.32 20.74
CA MET A 70 -6.68 21.03 19.88
C MET A 70 -6.34 20.92 18.38
N VAL A 71 -5.06 20.97 18.02
CA VAL A 71 -4.61 20.82 16.64
C VAL A 71 -4.82 19.37 16.18
N ALA A 72 -4.48 18.38 17.03
CA ALA A 72 -4.77 16.97 16.77
C ALA A 72 -6.28 16.74 16.60
N GLN A 73 -7.12 17.28 17.49
CA GLN A 73 -8.58 17.21 17.39
C GLN A 73 -9.12 17.92 16.15
N SER A 74 -8.56 19.08 15.77
CA SER A 74 -8.97 19.79 14.54
C SER A 74 -8.58 19.03 13.28
N ILE A 75 -7.39 18.42 13.26
CA ILE A 75 -6.96 17.54 12.17
C ILE A 75 -7.89 16.32 12.11
N GLU A 76 -8.20 15.70 13.25
CA GLU A 76 -9.11 14.55 13.34
C GLU A 76 -10.53 14.92 12.85
N GLN A 77 -11.05 16.08 13.23
CA GLN A 77 -12.34 16.60 12.74
C GLN A 77 -12.32 16.88 11.24
N MET A 78 -11.25 17.50 10.72
CA MET A 78 -11.11 17.76 9.29
C MET A 78 -10.99 16.45 8.49
N LEU A 79 -10.26 15.46 9.01
CA LEU A 79 -10.17 14.12 8.44
C LEU A 79 -11.54 13.43 8.44
N LEU A 80 -12.31 13.56 9.53
CA LEU A 80 -13.66 13.03 9.64
C LEU A 80 -14.62 13.70 8.66
N GLU A 81 -14.55 15.02 8.46
CA GLU A 81 -15.38 15.73 7.48
C GLU A 81 -15.01 15.39 6.04
N LYS A 82 -13.72 15.39 5.69
CA LYS A 82 -13.27 14.98 4.34
C LYS A 82 -13.65 13.53 4.06
N SER A 83 -13.44 12.64 5.03
CA SER A 83 -13.86 11.24 4.96
C SER A 83 -15.38 11.13 4.75
N ARG A 84 -16.19 11.91 5.46
CA ARG A 84 -17.65 11.96 5.28
C ARG A 84 -18.06 12.41 3.88
N HIS A 85 -17.49 13.50 3.37
CA HIS A 85 -17.81 13.98 2.01
C HIS A 85 -17.36 12.99 0.93
N HIS A 86 -16.16 12.44 1.06
CA HIS A 86 -15.66 11.43 0.13
C HIS A 86 -16.54 10.19 0.14
N ARG A 87 -16.91 9.68 1.33
CA ARG A 87 -17.84 8.56 1.48
C ARG A 87 -19.22 8.86 0.89
N ALA A 88 -19.74 10.07 1.07
CA ALA A 88 -21.03 10.46 0.48
C ALA A 88 -20.99 10.48 -1.06
N ALA A 89 -19.90 10.98 -1.65
CA ALA A 89 -19.70 10.95 -3.10
C ALA A 89 -19.55 9.51 -3.63
N LEU A 90 -18.82 8.65 -2.91
CA LEU A 90 -18.71 7.22 -3.24
C LEU A 90 -20.07 6.51 -3.15
N LEU A 91 -20.89 6.80 -2.14
CA LEU A 91 -22.24 6.20 -2.01
C LEU A 91 -23.18 6.61 -3.16
N GLN A 92 -23.07 7.84 -3.68
CA GLN A 92 -23.82 8.24 -4.87
C GLN A 92 -23.38 7.47 -6.12
N LEU A 93 -22.07 7.28 -6.30
CA LEU A 93 -21.52 6.47 -7.39
C LEU A 93 -21.92 4.99 -7.24
N GLU A 94 -21.97 4.47 -6.02
CA GLU A 94 -22.41 3.11 -5.73
C GLU A 94 -23.86 2.86 -6.17
N LEU A 95 -24.78 3.79 -5.89
CA LEU A 95 -26.18 3.69 -6.34
C LEU A 95 -26.31 3.60 -7.87
N GLN A 96 -25.45 4.30 -8.61
CA GLN A 96 -25.39 4.20 -10.07
C GLN A 96 -24.77 2.87 -10.52
N ALA A 97 -23.66 2.48 -9.90
CA ALA A 97 -22.88 1.28 -10.20
C ALA A 97 -23.62 -0.04 -9.90
N GLN A 98 -24.53 -0.06 -8.92
CA GLN A 98 -25.36 -1.24 -8.60
C GLN A 98 -26.33 -1.62 -9.74
N SER A 99 -26.74 -0.65 -10.56
CA SER A 99 -27.64 -0.88 -11.69
C SER A 99 -26.94 -1.40 -12.94
N GLU A 100 -25.62 -1.19 -13.05
CA GLU A 100 -24.85 -1.56 -14.24
C GLU A 100 -24.20 -2.95 -14.12
N PRO A 101 -24.26 -3.76 -15.20
CA PRO A 101 -23.57 -5.05 -15.25
C PRO A 101 -22.05 -4.86 -15.22
N LEU A 102 -21.35 -5.78 -14.55
CA LEU A 102 -19.88 -5.78 -14.55
C LEU A 102 -19.34 -6.02 -15.97
N SER A 103 -18.16 -5.44 -16.25
CA SER A 103 -17.42 -5.73 -17.49
C SER A 103 -17.15 -7.22 -17.64
N LYS A 104 -17.16 -7.72 -18.88
CA LYS A 104 -16.79 -9.12 -19.21
C LYS A 104 -15.35 -9.46 -18.82
N LYS A 105 -14.52 -8.46 -18.57
CA LYS A 105 -13.14 -8.59 -18.10
C LYS A 105 -13.03 -8.84 -16.60
N VAL A 106 -14.15 -8.76 -15.86
CA VAL A 106 -14.21 -9.16 -14.46
C VAL A 106 -14.60 -10.63 -14.39
N VAL A 107 -13.65 -11.47 -13.97
CA VAL A 107 -13.83 -12.90 -13.76
C VAL A 107 -14.02 -13.15 -12.27
N ILE A 108 -15.22 -13.57 -11.89
CA ILE A 108 -15.53 -13.98 -10.52
C ILE A 108 -15.33 -15.49 -10.42
N LEU A 109 -14.58 -15.96 -9.41
CA LEU A 109 -14.41 -17.39 -9.19
C LEU A 109 -15.77 -18.07 -8.96
N GLU A 110 -15.92 -19.26 -9.54
CA GLU A 110 -17.15 -20.04 -9.38
C GLU A 110 -17.38 -20.43 -7.91
N PRO A 111 -18.60 -20.23 -7.37
CA PRO A 111 -18.90 -20.47 -5.97
C PRO A 111 -19.13 -21.96 -5.67
N THR A 112 -18.08 -22.77 -5.82
CA THR A 112 -18.11 -24.21 -5.51
C THR A 112 -18.34 -24.47 -4.02
N PRO A 113 -18.85 -25.65 -3.62
CA PRO A 113 -18.98 -26.00 -2.19
C PRO A 113 -17.67 -25.88 -1.42
N GLN A 114 -16.55 -26.25 -2.04
CA GLN A 114 -15.22 -26.15 -1.44
C GLN A 114 -14.79 -24.70 -1.25
N LEU A 115 -15.04 -23.83 -2.24
CA LEU A 115 -14.74 -22.40 -2.14
C LEU A 115 -15.57 -21.76 -1.03
N LYS A 116 -16.85 -22.13 -0.92
CA LYS A 116 -17.74 -21.67 0.15
C LYS A 116 -17.24 -22.10 1.53
N ALA A 117 -16.88 -23.38 1.70
CA ALA A 117 -16.38 -23.90 2.98
C ALA A 117 -15.10 -23.17 3.44
N MET A 118 -14.14 -22.96 2.53
CA MET A 118 -12.92 -22.22 2.86
C MET A 118 -13.23 -20.76 3.22
N ASN A 119 -14.14 -20.11 2.49
CA ASN A 119 -14.60 -18.76 2.81
C ASN A 119 -15.31 -18.67 4.17
N THR A 120 -16.10 -19.67 4.55
CA THR A 120 -16.72 -19.73 5.88
C THR A 120 -15.66 -19.71 6.97
N ILE A 121 -14.60 -20.51 6.83
CA ILE A 121 -13.50 -20.59 7.81
C ILE A 121 -12.77 -19.24 7.90
N ILE A 122 -12.30 -18.70 6.78
CA ILE A 122 -11.50 -17.46 6.85
C ILE A 122 -12.30 -16.22 7.29
N ARG A 123 -13.63 -16.25 7.15
CA ARG A 123 -14.53 -15.17 7.60
C ARG A 123 -14.98 -15.34 9.05
N ASP A 124 -14.79 -16.51 9.64
CA ASP A 124 -15.08 -16.73 11.05
C ASP A 124 -14.07 -15.98 11.92
N PHE A 125 -14.59 -15.22 12.88
CA PHE A 125 -13.79 -14.46 13.83
C PHE A 125 -12.99 -15.38 14.75
N ASP A 126 -13.57 -16.53 15.13
CA ASP A 126 -12.97 -17.46 16.07
C ASP A 126 -11.91 -18.38 15.43
N THR A 127 -11.77 -18.33 14.10
CA THR A 127 -10.74 -19.09 13.39
C THR A 127 -9.33 -18.68 13.83
N SER A 128 -8.51 -19.69 14.12
CA SER A 128 -7.12 -19.52 14.55
C SER A 128 -6.27 -18.87 13.44
N SER A 129 -5.19 -18.18 13.82
CA SER A 129 -4.29 -17.59 12.80
C SER A 129 -3.66 -18.63 11.89
N GLU A 130 -3.38 -19.83 12.41
CA GLU A 130 -2.78 -20.92 11.63
C GLU A 130 -3.75 -21.43 10.57
N ASP A 131 -5.00 -21.70 10.97
CA ASP A 131 -6.05 -22.11 10.05
C ASP A 131 -6.35 -21.01 9.04
N PHE A 132 -6.43 -19.76 9.47
CA PHE A 132 -6.64 -18.62 8.59
C PHE A 132 -5.58 -18.58 7.47
N ILE A 133 -4.30 -18.63 7.83
CA ILE A 133 -3.19 -18.62 6.86
C ILE A 133 -3.27 -19.84 5.95
N PHE A 134 -3.49 -21.03 6.52
CA PHE A 134 -3.60 -22.27 5.75
C PHE A 134 -4.69 -22.22 4.69
N TYR A 135 -5.92 -21.84 5.08
CA TYR A 135 -7.04 -21.77 4.15
C TYR A 135 -6.95 -20.56 3.20
N PHE A 136 -6.40 -19.43 3.65
CA PHE A 136 -6.15 -18.28 2.79
C PHE A 136 -5.12 -18.61 1.70
N ASP A 137 -4.02 -19.28 2.03
CA ASP A 137 -3.01 -19.68 1.04
C ASP A 137 -3.58 -20.67 0.00
N ARG A 138 -4.51 -21.52 0.40
CA ARG A 138 -5.25 -22.40 -0.54
C ARG A 138 -6.13 -21.58 -1.48
N LEU A 139 -6.85 -20.59 -0.96
CA LEU A 139 -7.64 -19.66 -1.76
C LEU A 139 -6.77 -18.84 -2.71
N ALA A 140 -5.64 -18.31 -2.21
CA ALA A 140 -4.65 -17.58 -2.99
C ALA A 140 -4.18 -18.41 -4.19
N THR A 141 -3.88 -19.70 -3.96
CA THR A 141 -3.49 -20.62 -5.05
C THR A 141 -4.57 -20.69 -6.13
N LEU A 142 -5.85 -20.87 -5.75
CA LEU A 142 -6.97 -20.92 -6.70
C LEU A 142 -7.19 -19.60 -7.45
N ILE A 143 -6.98 -18.46 -6.78
CA ILE A 143 -7.08 -17.13 -7.40
C ILE A 143 -5.98 -16.98 -8.45
N ILE A 144 -4.74 -17.36 -8.12
CA ILE A 144 -3.61 -17.26 -9.06
C ILE A 144 -3.79 -18.21 -10.24
N GLU A 145 -4.25 -19.45 -10.01
CA GLU A 145 -4.59 -20.39 -11.11
C GLU A 145 -5.63 -19.79 -12.06
N GLN A 146 -6.68 -19.16 -11.53
CA GLN A 146 -7.66 -18.47 -12.38
C GLN A 146 -7.08 -17.23 -13.07
N ALA A 147 -6.15 -16.50 -12.43
CA ALA A 147 -5.43 -15.41 -13.08
C ALA A 147 -4.59 -15.91 -14.27
N MET A 148 -3.97 -17.09 -14.14
CA MET A 148 -3.16 -17.70 -15.20
C MET A 148 -3.97 -18.09 -16.45
N ASN A 149 -5.26 -18.38 -16.33
CA ASN A 149 -6.14 -18.60 -17.48
C ASN A 149 -6.28 -17.36 -18.40
N ASN A 150 -5.85 -16.18 -17.93
CA ASN A 150 -5.90 -14.92 -18.67
C ASN A 150 -4.53 -14.48 -19.20
N VAL A 151 -3.51 -15.33 -19.02
CA VAL A 151 -2.19 -15.17 -19.66
C VAL A 151 -2.26 -15.71 -21.09
N ARG A 152 -1.35 -15.25 -21.95
CA ARG A 152 -1.27 -15.69 -23.34
C ARG A 152 -0.60 -17.08 -23.44
N PHE A 153 -1.12 -17.91 -24.34
CA PHE A 153 -0.61 -19.24 -24.60
C PHE A 153 -0.40 -19.44 -26.11
N THR A 154 0.61 -20.23 -26.45
CA THR A 154 0.90 -20.70 -27.81
C THR A 154 0.61 -22.19 -27.92
N SER A 155 0.22 -22.63 -29.12
CA SER A 155 0.03 -24.06 -29.39
C SER A 155 1.36 -24.80 -29.32
N ALA A 156 1.39 -25.91 -28.58
CA ALA A 156 2.55 -26.77 -28.46
C ALA A 156 2.15 -28.23 -28.72
N THR A 157 3.01 -28.95 -29.45
CA THR A 157 2.86 -30.40 -29.62
C THR A 157 4.03 -31.08 -28.94
N VAL A 158 3.72 -32.06 -28.10
CA VAL A 158 4.73 -32.85 -27.36
C VAL A 158 4.54 -34.33 -27.63
N HIS A 159 5.63 -35.10 -27.57
CA HIS A 159 5.55 -36.56 -27.60
C HIS A 159 5.38 -37.10 -26.18
N THR A 160 4.33 -37.89 -25.99
CA THR A 160 4.03 -38.50 -24.70
C THR A 160 4.96 -39.69 -24.42
N PRO A 161 5.15 -40.09 -23.15
CA PRO A 161 5.87 -41.33 -22.81
C PRO A 161 5.27 -42.60 -23.42
N ALA A 162 4.00 -42.55 -23.84
CA ALA A 162 3.29 -43.63 -24.52
C ALA A 162 3.51 -43.64 -26.06
N GLY A 163 4.27 -42.69 -26.60
CA GLY A 163 4.70 -42.67 -28.01
C GLY A 163 3.75 -41.97 -28.99
N TYR A 164 2.66 -41.36 -28.52
CA TYR A 164 1.76 -40.55 -29.36
C TYR A 164 1.96 -39.05 -29.13
N GLU A 165 1.57 -38.24 -30.12
CA GLU A 165 1.58 -36.77 -30.04
C GLU A 165 0.40 -36.25 -29.21
N TYR A 166 0.68 -35.31 -28.30
CA TYR A 166 -0.32 -34.55 -27.57
C TYR A 166 -0.27 -33.09 -28.01
N HIS A 167 -1.40 -32.58 -28.48
CA HIS A 167 -1.57 -31.18 -28.87
C HIS A 167 -2.13 -30.39 -27.68
N GLY A 168 -1.31 -29.53 -27.10
CA GLY A 168 -1.64 -28.72 -25.94
C GLY A 168 -1.23 -27.26 -26.11
N LEU A 169 -1.00 -26.61 -24.98
CA LEU A 169 -0.62 -25.20 -24.89
C LEU A 169 0.66 -25.03 -24.07
N SER A 170 1.47 -24.04 -24.44
CA SER A 170 2.60 -23.54 -23.65
C SER A 170 2.40 -22.05 -23.37
N PRO A 171 2.82 -21.53 -22.19
CA PRO A 171 2.82 -20.10 -21.94
C PRO A 171 3.59 -19.33 -23.03
N ASP A 172 3.02 -18.24 -23.51
CA ASP A 172 3.69 -17.34 -24.44
C ASP A 172 4.51 -16.31 -23.64
N GLY A 173 5.83 -16.39 -23.71
CA GLY A 173 6.72 -15.46 -23.03
C GLY A 173 6.75 -15.58 -21.50
N GLU A 174 7.21 -14.51 -20.85
CA GLU A 174 7.48 -14.49 -19.41
C GLU A 174 6.31 -13.87 -18.62
N VAL A 175 5.93 -14.53 -17.52
CA VAL A 175 4.92 -14.04 -16.58
C VAL A 175 5.61 -13.54 -15.31
N SER A 176 5.27 -12.30 -14.93
CA SER A 176 5.76 -11.69 -13.70
C SER A 176 4.63 -11.27 -12.79
N ALA A 177 4.94 -10.97 -11.54
CA ALA A 177 3.98 -10.45 -10.58
C ALA A 177 4.43 -9.11 -10.00
N VAL A 178 3.49 -8.24 -9.68
CA VAL A 178 3.73 -7.01 -8.93
C VAL A 178 2.84 -7.02 -7.71
N VAL A 179 3.47 -7.03 -6.55
CA VAL A 179 2.81 -7.12 -5.25
C VAL A 179 2.46 -5.73 -4.75
N LEU A 180 1.16 -5.45 -4.61
CA LEU A 180 0.69 -4.20 -4.00
C LEU A 180 0.72 -4.34 -2.48
N LEU A 181 1.65 -3.61 -1.84
CA LEU A 181 1.86 -3.70 -0.41
C LEU A 181 0.76 -2.93 0.36
N ARG A 182 0.31 -3.43 1.52
CA ARG A 182 0.76 -4.68 2.19
C ARG A 182 -0.02 -5.92 1.75
N GLY A 183 -1.34 -5.79 1.56
CA GLY A 183 -2.25 -6.91 1.34
C GLY A 183 -1.86 -7.89 0.23
N GLY A 184 -1.28 -7.43 -0.88
CA GLY A 184 -0.83 -8.30 -1.96
C GLY A 184 0.20 -9.35 -1.54
N ALA A 185 1.00 -9.09 -0.50
CA ALA A 185 2.01 -10.03 -0.03
C ALA A 185 1.39 -11.32 0.54
N ALA A 186 0.12 -11.28 0.98
CA ALA A 186 -0.59 -12.47 1.43
C ALA A 186 -0.84 -13.49 0.30
N LEU A 187 -0.77 -13.04 -0.96
CA LEU A 187 -0.95 -13.90 -2.14
C LEU A 187 0.39 -14.51 -2.62
N GLU A 188 1.54 -14.10 -2.08
CA GLU A 188 2.86 -14.57 -2.54
C GLU A 188 3.05 -16.08 -2.36
N THR A 189 2.54 -16.66 -1.27
CA THR A 189 2.60 -18.12 -1.06
C THR A 189 1.82 -18.88 -2.12
N GLY A 190 0.63 -18.39 -2.50
CA GLY A 190 -0.16 -18.94 -3.59
C GLY A 190 0.56 -18.78 -4.94
N LEU A 191 1.12 -17.59 -5.21
CA LEU A 191 1.89 -17.31 -6.42
C LEU A 191 3.04 -18.31 -6.58
N LYS A 192 3.83 -18.55 -5.53
CA LYS A 192 4.99 -19.44 -5.58
C LYS A 192 4.64 -20.92 -5.69
N ARG A 193 3.40 -21.31 -5.39
CA ARG A 193 2.90 -22.66 -5.68
C ARG A 193 2.57 -22.86 -7.16
N VAL A 194 2.05 -21.82 -7.82
CA VAL A 194 1.66 -21.87 -9.24
C VAL A 194 2.85 -21.57 -10.16
N ILE A 195 3.64 -20.55 -9.85
CA ILE A 195 4.82 -20.13 -10.62
C ILE A 195 6.03 -19.99 -9.66
N PRO A 196 6.76 -21.08 -9.38
CA PRO A 196 7.86 -21.09 -8.40
C PRO A 196 8.96 -20.05 -8.68
N ASP A 197 9.32 -19.85 -9.94
CA ASP A 197 10.39 -18.96 -10.40
C ASP A 197 9.91 -17.56 -10.79
N CYS A 198 8.64 -17.21 -10.50
CA CYS A 198 8.06 -15.91 -10.89
C CYS A 198 8.92 -14.73 -10.41
N LYS A 199 9.32 -13.86 -11.36
CA LYS A 199 9.91 -12.55 -11.09
C LYS A 199 8.86 -11.67 -10.41
N SER A 200 9.15 -11.17 -9.21
CA SER A 200 8.23 -10.30 -8.46
C SER A 200 8.76 -8.88 -8.23
N GLY A 201 7.94 -7.89 -8.59
CA GLY A 201 8.09 -6.49 -8.20
C GLY A 201 7.23 -6.14 -6.99
N ARG A 202 7.48 -4.97 -6.40
CA ARG A 202 6.72 -4.45 -5.24
C ARG A 202 6.39 -2.98 -5.43
N VAL A 203 5.15 -2.63 -5.12
CA VAL A 203 4.64 -1.25 -5.14
C VAL A 203 3.97 -0.97 -3.81
N LEU A 204 4.28 0.17 -3.19
CA LEU A 204 3.61 0.68 -2.00
C LEU A 204 2.87 1.95 -2.36
N ILE A 205 1.54 1.89 -2.28
CA ILE A 205 0.66 3.03 -2.48
C ILE A 205 -0.12 3.25 -1.18
N GLN A 206 -0.09 4.47 -0.66
CA GLN A 206 -0.84 4.85 0.52
C GLN A 206 -1.62 6.14 0.22
N SER A 207 -2.80 6.27 0.81
CA SER A 207 -3.56 7.52 0.69
C SER A 207 -2.90 8.60 1.53
N SER A 208 -2.68 9.76 0.92
CA SER A 208 -2.23 10.96 1.60
C SER A 208 -3.16 11.29 2.76
N ILE A 209 -2.60 11.54 3.94
CA ILE A 209 -3.38 11.96 5.10
C ILE A 209 -4.03 13.33 4.83
N GLN A 210 -3.40 14.19 4.03
CA GLN A 210 -3.88 15.55 3.79
C GLN A 210 -4.97 15.62 2.71
N THR A 211 -4.76 14.94 1.58
CA THR A 211 -5.64 15.01 0.41
C THR A 211 -6.60 13.83 0.31
N GLY A 212 -6.26 12.68 0.89
CA GLY A 212 -6.96 11.41 0.70
C GLY A 212 -6.63 10.72 -0.64
N GLU A 213 -5.80 11.34 -1.48
CA GLU A 213 -5.42 10.81 -2.79
C GLU A 213 -4.33 9.74 -2.66
N PRO A 214 -4.31 8.72 -3.53
CA PRO A 214 -3.27 7.70 -3.52
C PRO A 214 -1.91 8.27 -3.94
N GLU A 215 -0.89 8.08 -3.12
CA GLU A 215 0.49 8.48 -3.37
C GLU A 215 1.39 7.24 -3.50
N LEU A 216 2.32 7.28 -4.47
CA LEU A 216 3.33 6.23 -4.66
C LEU A 216 4.52 6.48 -3.73
N HIS A 217 4.70 5.60 -2.74
CA HIS A 217 5.80 5.72 -1.77
C HIS A 217 7.01 4.85 -2.11
N TYR A 218 6.79 3.71 -2.76
CA TYR A 218 7.86 2.79 -3.14
C TYR A 218 7.47 2.04 -4.41
N SER A 219 8.42 1.92 -5.34
CA SER A 219 8.28 1.08 -6.53
C SER A 219 9.61 0.40 -6.82
N ARG A 220 9.56 -0.92 -6.96
CA ARG A 220 10.68 -1.73 -7.47
C ARG A 220 10.13 -2.83 -8.36
N LEU A 221 10.20 -2.59 -9.65
CA LEU A 221 9.71 -3.50 -10.68
C LEU A 221 10.87 -4.30 -11.30
N PRO A 222 10.60 -5.45 -11.95
CA PRO A 222 11.55 -6.07 -12.86
C PRO A 222 12.06 -5.07 -13.90
N ARG A 223 13.35 -5.16 -14.27
CA ARG A 223 14.00 -4.16 -15.14
C ARG A 223 13.49 -4.15 -16.57
N ASP A 224 12.92 -5.27 -17.00
CA ASP A 224 12.45 -5.60 -18.34
C ASP A 224 10.94 -5.88 -18.35
N ILE A 225 10.20 -5.31 -17.39
CA ILE A 225 8.77 -5.57 -17.20
C ILE A 225 7.92 -5.28 -18.45
N GLU A 226 8.34 -4.33 -19.28
CA GLU A 226 7.68 -3.97 -20.55
C GLU A 226 7.71 -5.11 -21.58
N LYS A 227 8.66 -6.05 -21.45
CA LYS A 227 8.83 -7.21 -22.34
C LYS A 227 8.09 -8.44 -21.84
N HIS A 228 7.63 -8.42 -20.59
CA HIS A 228 6.89 -9.54 -20.04
C HIS A 228 5.52 -9.64 -20.73
N GLU A 229 5.12 -10.86 -21.05
CA GLU A 229 3.90 -11.09 -21.82
C GLU A 229 2.66 -10.96 -20.95
N SER A 230 2.80 -11.15 -19.63
CA SER A 230 1.74 -10.87 -18.65
C SER A 230 2.30 -10.44 -17.31
N VAL A 231 1.59 -9.52 -16.65
CA VAL A 231 1.92 -9.00 -15.33
C VAL A 231 0.73 -9.20 -14.40
N LEU A 232 0.90 -10.06 -13.40
CA LEU A 232 -0.07 -10.30 -12.34
C LEU A 232 0.05 -9.20 -11.28
N LEU A 233 -0.93 -8.31 -11.19
CA LEU A 233 -1.02 -7.34 -10.10
C LEU A 233 -1.74 -8.00 -8.91
N LEU A 234 -1.10 -8.07 -7.74
CA LEU A 234 -1.62 -8.79 -6.58
C LEU A 234 -2.07 -7.81 -5.48
N ASP A 235 -3.33 -7.86 -5.08
CA ASP A 235 -3.85 -7.17 -3.88
C ASP A 235 -4.92 -8.03 -3.21
N ALA A 236 -4.87 -8.20 -1.88
CA ALA A 236 -5.83 -9.07 -1.19
C ALA A 236 -7.25 -8.50 -1.18
N GLN A 237 -7.40 -7.17 -1.02
CA GLN A 237 -8.71 -6.56 -0.83
C GLN A 237 -8.80 -5.18 -1.51
N MET A 238 -9.74 -5.06 -2.45
CA MET A 238 -9.99 -3.84 -3.21
C MET A 238 -11.38 -3.25 -2.91
N SER A 239 -11.44 -2.25 -2.04
CA SER A 239 -12.69 -1.50 -1.76
C SER A 239 -12.96 -0.42 -2.80
N SER A 240 -12.41 0.79 -2.65
CA SER A 240 -12.66 1.92 -3.57
C SER A 240 -11.92 1.87 -4.91
N GLY A 241 -10.99 0.92 -5.07
CA GLY A 241 -10.15 0.77 -6.27
C GLY A 241 -9.03 1.81 -6.43
N GLY A 242 -8.89 2.78 -5.52
CA GLY A 242 -7.92 3.88 -5.64
C GLY A 242 -6.46 3.41 -5.77
N SER A 243 -6.02 2.52 -4.88
CA SER A 243 -4.64 1.98 -4.93
C SER A 243 -4.41 1.09 -6.16
N ALA A 244 -5.42 0.31 -6.57
CA ALA A 244 -5.33 -0.52 -7.77
C ALA A 244 -5.22 0.32 -9.04
N LEU A 245 -6.01 1.39 -9.17
CA LEU A 245 -5.92 2.35 -10.29
C LEU A 245 -4.51 2.93 -10.41
N MET A 246 -3.96 3.44 -9.29
CA MET A 246 -2.61 4.00 -9.28
C MET A 246 -1.55 2.94 -9.60
N ALA A 247 -1.71 1.72 -9.09
CA ALA A 247 -0.80 0.63 -9.40
C ALA A 247 -0.81 0.26 -10.89
N VAL A 248 -1.99 0.16 -11.51
CA VAL A 248 -2.12 -0.08 -12.95
C VAL A 248 -1.51 1.07 -13.75
N GLN A 249 -1.74 2.32 -13.35
CA GLN A 249 -1.12 3.48 -13.98
C GLN A 249 0.42 3.39 -13.93
N VAL A 250 0.99 3.04 -12.78
CA VAL A 250 2.45 2.84 -12.64
C VAL A 250 2.96 1.78 -13.62
N LEU A 251 2.24 0.67 -13.82
CA LEU A 251 2.66 -0.36 -14.79
C LEU A 251 2.63 0.15 -16.23
N ILE A 252 1.57 0.88 -16.60
CA ILE A 252 1.43 1.49 -17.94
C ILE A 252 2.54 2.51 -18.18
N ASP A 253 2.86 3.34 -17.19
CA ASP A 253 3.95 4.33 -17.26
C ASP A 253 5.32 3.66 -17.45
N HIS A 254 5.48 2.40 -17.02
CA HIS A 254 6.67 1.58 -17.24
C HIS A 254 6.60 0.73 -18.52
N GLY A 255 5.63 0.99 -19.40
CA GLY A 255 5.53 0.37 -20.73
C GLY A 255 4.80 -0.97 -20.78
N VAL A 256 4.13 -1.39 -19.69
CA VAL A 256 3.29 -2.58 -19.71
C VAL A 256 1.98 -2.27 -20.42
N ALA A 257 1.68 -3.03 -21.48
CA ALA A 257 0.41 -2.89 -22.19
C ALA A 257 -0.78 -3.29 -21.30
N GLN A 258 -1.86 -2.54 -21.38
CA GLN A 258 -3.02 -2.68 -20.49
C GLN A 258 -3.67 -4.07 -20.53
N ASP A 259 -3.73 -4.69 -21.71
CA ASP A 259 -4.29 -6.02 -21.94
C ASP A 259 -3.40 -7.16 -21.41
N ARG A 260 -2.15 -6.86 -21.03
CA ARG A 260 -1.22 -7.79 -20.36
C ARG A 260 -1.32 -7.75 -18.84
N ILE A 261 -2.13 -6.84 -18.28
CA ILE A 261 -2.27 -6.67 -16.83
C ILE A 261 -3.46 -7.50 -16.35
N VAL A 262 -3.21 -8.39 -15.39
CA VAL A 262 -4.22 -9.18 -14.72
C VAL A 262 -4.20 -8.86 -13.23
N LEU A 263 -5.23 -8.21 -12.71
CA LEU A 263 -5.39 -7.99 -11.28
C LEU A 263 -5.98 -9.25 -10.63
N ALA A 264 -5.27 -9.83 -9.66
CA ALA A 264 -5.72 -10.96 -8.88
C ALA A 264 -6.02 -10.52 -7.45
N THR A 265 -7.27 -10.70 -7.01
CA THR A 265 -7.71 -10.23 -5.69
C THR A 265 -8.65 -11.21 -4.97
N TYR A 266 -8.53 -11.28 -3.65
CA TYR A 266 -9.42 -12.14 -2.84
C TYR A 266 -10.82 -11.51 -2.72
N SER A 267 -10.91 -10.21 -2.45
CA SER A 267 -12.21 -9.54 -2.37
C SER A 267 -12.21 -8.18 -3.05
N ALA A 268 -13.31 -7.85 -3.72
CA ALA A 268 -13.50 -6.54 -4.32
C ALA A 268 -14.93 -6.01 -4.21
N GLY A 269 -15.01 -4.69 -4.07
CA GLY A 269 -16.25 -3.92 -4.20
C GLY A 269 -16.66 -3.75 -5.67
N ARG A 270 -17.96 -3.71 -5.93
CA ARG A 270 -18.55 -3.45 -7.26
C ARG A 270 -18.16 -2.07 -7.80
N MET A 271 -18.25 -1.02 -6.99
CA MET A 271 -17.84 0.33 -7.36
C MET A 271 -16.35 0.39 -7.73
N GLY A 272 -15.49 -0.28 -6.95
CA GLY A 272 -14.06 -0.37 -7.24
C GLY A 272 -13.77 -1.03 -8.58
N LEU A 273 -14.45 -2.15 -8.86
CA LEU A 273 -14.34 -2.87 -10.14
C LEU A 273 -14.82 -2.05 -11.32
N HIS A 274 -15.97 -1.39 -11.20
CA HIS A 274 -16.51 -0.51 -12.24
C HIS A 274 -15.57 0.65 -12.54
N ARG A 275 -15.06 1.32 -11.50
CA ARG A 275 -14.11 2.42 -11.67
C ARG A 275 -12.84 1.95 -12.37
N LEU A 276 -12.29 0.80 -11.96
CA LEU A 276 -11.08 0.24 -12.55
C LEU A 276 -11.29 -0.12 -14.02
N THR A 277 -12.37 -0.83 -14.33
CA THR A 277 -12.68 -1.26 -15.71
C THR A 277 -13.18 -0.15 -16.62
N SER A 278 -13.69 0.96 -16.07
CA SER A 278 -14.03 2.15 -16.85
C SER A 278 -12.78 2.91 -17.29
N VAL A 279 -11.77 2.99 -16.43
CA VAL A 279 -10.49 3.65 -16.75
C VAL A 279 -9.60 2.74 -17.59
N PHE A 280 -9.57 1.44 -17.28
CA PHE A 280 -8.75 0.44 -17.95
C PHE A 280 -9.63 -0.70 -18.51
N PRO A 281 -10.34 -0.50 -19.63
CA PRO A 281 -11.29 -1.49 -20.17
C PRO A 281 -10.68 -2.80 -20.66
N ASP A 282 -9.42 -2.80 -21.12
CA ASP A 282 -8.76 -3.98 -21.67
C ASP A 282 -8.10 -4.91 -20.63
N MET A 283 -7.89 -4.43 -19.39
CA MET A 283 -7.26 -5.23 -18.34
C MET A 283 -8.24 -6.28 -17.80
N THR A 284 -7.71 -7.39 -17.28
CA THR A 284 -8.54 -8.44 -16.66
C THR A 284 -8.48 -8.33 -15.14
N VAL A 285 -9.61 -8.56 -14.47
CA VAL A 285 -9.69 -8.63 -13.00
C VAL A 285 -10.25 -9.98 -12.57
N VAL A 286 -9.48 -10.73 -11.80
CA VAL A 286 -9.88 -11.98 -11.17
C VAL A 286 -10.19 -11.73 -9.70
N VAL A 287 -11.42 -11.99 -9.29
CA VAL A 287 -11.92 -11.76 -7.92
C VAL A 287 -12.50 -13.04 -7.33
N CYS A 288 -12.11 -13.40 -6.10
CA CYS A 288 -12.72 -14.54 -5.41
C CYS A 288 -14.09 -14.21 -4.83
N ASN A 289 -14.26 -13.06 -4.19
CA ASN A 289 -15.51 -12.67 -3.55
C ASN A 289 -15.89 -11.22 -3.83
N MET A 290 -17.17 -11.01 -4.11
CA MET A 290 -17.76 -9.68 -4.08
C MET A 290 -18.06 -9.29 -2.63
N VAL A 291 -17.68 -8.09 -2.24
CA VAL A 291 -17.92 -7.52 -0.91
C VAL A 291 -18.59 -6.15 -1.04
N PRO A 292 -19.16 -5.58 0.04
CA PRO A 292 -19.61 -4.20 0.04
C PRO A 292 -18.48 -3.25 -0.33
N ASP A 293 -18.82 -2.14 -0.97
CA ASP A 293 -17.84 -1.20 -1.54
C ASP A 293 -16.97 -0.50 -0.49
N ILE A 294 -17.46 -0.45 0.75
CA ILE A 294 -16.77 0.14 1.89
C ILE A 294 -16.60 -0.94 2.95
N GLU A 295 -15.46 -1.62 2.91
CA GLU A 295 -15.06 -2.62 3.89
C GLU A 295 -13.62 -2.33 4.35
N ASP A 296 -13.37 -2.42 5.65
CA ASP A 296 -12.01 -2.25 6.19
C ASP A 296 -11.10 -3.39 5.70
N ARG A 297 -9.84 -3.06 5.39
CA ARG A 297 -8.82 -4.06 5.03
C ARG A 297 -8.49 -4.95 6.23
N TRP A 298 -9.20 -6.07 6.34
CA TRP A 298 -9.08 -7.00 7.47
C TRP A 298 -8.23 -8.23 7.12
N VAL A 299 -8.19 -8.62 5.84
CA VAL A 299 -7.43 -9.79 5.37
C VAL A 299 -5.94 -9.66 5.72
N GLU A 300 -5.34 -8.51 5.42
CA GLU A 300 -3.92 -8.26 5.73
C GLU A 300 -3.64 -8.26 7.23
N LYS A 301 -4.57 -7.72 8.05
CA LYS A 301 -4.45 -7.71 9.51
C LYS A 301 -4.50 -9.12 10.09
N ARG A 302 -5.42 -9.96 9.59
CA ARG A 302 -5.56 -11.36 10.04
C ARG A 302 -4.38 -12.21 9.57
N TYR A 303 -3.91 -12.02 8.34
CA TYR A 303 -2.80 -12.78 7.76
C TYR A 303 -1.46 -12.44 8.41
N PHE A 304 -1.10 -11.15 8.48
CA PHE A 304 0.19 -10.70 9.02
C PHE A 304 0.19 -10.47 10.52
N ARG A 305 -0.99 -10.46 11.15
CA ARG A 305 -1.15 -10.24 12.59
C ARG A 305 -0.66 -8.85 13.04
N CYS A 306 -0.69 -7.84 12.16
CA CYS A 306 -0.32 -6.45 12.44
C CYS A 306 -1.06 -5.38 11.61
#